data_AF-H6LIK2-F1
#
_entry.id   AF-H6LIK2-F1
#
_cell.length_a   1.000
_cell.length_b   1.000
_cell.length_c   1.000
_cell.angle_alpha   90.00
_cell.angle_beta   90.00
_cell.angle_gamma   90.00
#
_symmetry.space_group_name_H-M   'P 1'
#
loop_
_entity.id
_entity.type
_entity.pdbx_description
1 polymer ?
#
loop_
_entity_poly.entity_id
_entity_poly.type
_entity_poly.pdbx_seq_one_letter_code
_entity_poly.pdbx_strand_id
1 'polypeptide(L)'
;MKDQLIQAVIDNKDSISYINLNENNQYLGWTYDFNIILPNNNKMCLDLRQEGDLFLLFVLASSWSKTGPWENAAFFTTYLKASRKFELDLWYDDGFVKKEIANKDVKAAEIVKICSGLISRKKVSFRSDLYASVSVIARNWNMIKEKLELSALKNDYLIFIRYIATLDGLGARQNRMRIKIPLILRELRCQQIYPDIPGELCCVPDERVKAASKALGIKLPSVNSIDGLFKASAVIYKHFKDLYDIPLFAYEDLKPAFV
;
A
#
# COMPACT_ATOMS: atom_id res chain seq x y z
N MET A 1 -13.34 21.93 -10.60
CA MET A 1 -13.48 20.50 -10.21
C MET A 1 -12.19 19.93 -9.62
N LYS A 2 -11.05 19.91 -10.34
CA LYS A 2 -9.79 19.38 -9.80
C LYS A 2 -9.32 20.11 -8.53
N ASP A 3 -9.26 21.44 -8.57
CA ASP A 3 -8.77 22.22 -7.42
C ASP A 3 -9.77 22.20 -6.26
N GLN A 4 -11.07 22.15 -6.56
CA GLN A 4 -12.11 21.85 -5.57
C GLN A 4 -11.88 20.49 -4.91
N LEU A 5 -11.47 19.47 -5.67
CA LEU A 5 -11.20 18.13 -5.14
C LEU A 5 -10.02 18.13 -4.18
N ILE A 6 -8.96 18.87 -4.52
CA ILE A 6 -7.83 19.09 -3.62
C ILE A 6 -8.28 19.81 -2.35
N GLN A 7 -9.09 20.87 -2.49
CA GLN A 7 -9.56 21.62 -1.33
C GLN A 7 -10.40 20.74 -0.39
N ALA A 8 -11.33 19.95 -0.92
CA ALA A 8 -12.15 19.09 -0.07
C ALA A 8 -11.32 18.01 0.64
N VAL A 9 -10.25 17.50 0.01
CA VAL A 9 -9.28 16.60 0.67
C VAL A 9 -8.64 17.30 1.87
N ILE A 10 -8.22 18.55 1.70
CA ILE A 10 -7.60 19.35 2.77
C ILE A 10 -8.62 19.59 3.90
N ASP A 11 -9.84 19.98 3.56
CA ASP A 11 -10.91 20.31 4.52
C ASP A 11 -11.38 19.08 5.31
N ASN A 12 -11.17 17.87 4.78
CA ASN A 12 -11.61 16.60 5.38
C ASN A 12 -10.44 15.71 5.84
N LYS A 13 -9.23 16.26 5.98
CA LYS A 13 -8.05 15.47 6.37
C LYS A 13 -8.21 14.77 7.72
N ASP A 14 -8.97 15.37 8.64
CA ASP A 14 -9.20 14.82 9.98
C ASP A 14 -10.40 13.87 10.05
N SER A 15 -11.27 13.84 9.03
CA SER A 15 -12.48 13.01 8.99
C SER A 15 -12.28 11.71 8.21
N ILE A 16 -11.35 11.69 7.25
CA ILE A 16 -11.08 10.51 6.40
C ILE A 16 -9.78 9.85 6.83
N SER A 17 -9.89 8.63 7.36
CA SER A 17 -8.84 7.86 8.04
C SER A 17 -7.52 7.65 7.29
N TYR A 18 -7.49 7.84 5.98
CA TYR A 18 -6.30 7.61 5.15
C TYR A 18 -5.70 8.88 4.54
N ILE A 19 -6.30 10.04 4.83
CA ILE A 19 -5.80 11.34 4.38
C ILE A 19 -4.80 11.87 5.44
N ASN A 20 -3.58 11.35 5.38
CA ASN A 20 -2.51 11.77 6.28
C ASN A 20 -1.80 13.03 5.77
N LEU A 21 -2.37 14.20 6.06
CA LEU A 21 -1.76 15.50 5.74
C LEU A 21 -1.20 16.18 7.00
N ASN A 22 -0.02 16.77 6.90
CA ASN A 22 0.52 17.61 7.97
C ASN A 22 -0.12 19.01 8.00
N GLU A 23 0.37 19.89 8.87
CA GLU A 23 -0.08 21.29 9.00
C GLU A 23 0.13 22.10 7.71
N ASN A 24 1.17 21.75 6.93
CA ASN A 24 1.48 22.36 5.64
C ASN A 24 0.76 21.67 4.46
N ASN A 25 -0.24 20.82 4.74
CA ASN A 25 -0.98 20.02 3.75
C ASN A 25 -0.10 19.11 2.87
N GLN A 26 1.06 18.70 3.38
CA GLN A 26 1.93 17.72 2.72
C GLN A 26 1.49 16.31 3.09
N TYR A 27 1.43 15.42 2.10
CA TYR A 27 1.03 14.05 2.30
C TYR A 27 2.16 13.20 2.89
N LEU A 28 1.86 12.57 4.03
CA LEU A 28 2.81 11.80 4.83
C LEU A 28 2.85 10.30 4.46
N GLY A 29 1.98 9.84 3.55
CA GLY A 29 1.87 8.44 3.17
C GLY A 29 0.78 7.69 3.92
N TRP A 30 0.36 6.55 3.39
CA TRP A 30 -0.63 5.66 4.01
C TRP A 30 -0.09 5.03 5.30
N THR A 31 1.20 4.75 5.33
CA THR A 31 1.85 4.00 6.41
C THR A 31 2.25 4.88 7.58
N TYR A 32 2.13 6.20 7.45
CA TYR A 32 2.33 7.15 8.54
C TYR A 32 1.35 6.93 9.69
N ASP A 33 0.08 6.72 9.36
CA ASP A 33 -0.98 6.39 10.29
C ASP A 33 -2.07 5.63 9.53
N PHE A 34 -2.32 4.37 9.90
CA PHE A 34 -3.45 3.62 9.32
C PHE A 34 -4.79 4.03 9.95
N ASN A 35 -4.76 4.94 10.93
CA ASN A 35 -5.85 5.30 11.83
C ASN A 35 -6.39 4.09 12.62
N ILE A 36 -5.56 3.05 12.79
CA ILE A 36 -5.84 1.90 13.64
C ILE A 36 -5.17 2.16 14.99
N ILE A 37 -5.94 2.08 16.08
CA ILE A 37 -5.43 2.18 17.45
C ILE A 37 -5.18 0.76 17.96
N LEU A 38 -3.95 0.51 18.42
CA LEU A 38 -3.51 -0.76 18.99
C LEU A 38 -3.98 -0.91 20.45
N PRO A 39 -3.97 -2.13 21.04
CA PRO A 39 -4.40 -2.35 22.42
C PRO A 39 -3.63 -1.56 23.49
N ASN A 40 -2.42 -1.10 23.16
CA ASN A 40 -1.59 -0.24 24.00
C ASN A 40 -1.85 1.26 23.78
N ASN A 41 -2.95 1.63 23.11
CA ASN A 41 -3.34 2.99 22.71
C ASN A 41 -2.39 3.71 21.75
N ASN A 42 -1.39 3.02 21.21
CA ASN A 42 -0.54 3.60 20.17
C ASN A 42 -1.25 3.54 18.82
N LYS A 43 -0.98 4.54 17.97
CA LYS A 43 -1.36 4.51 16.57
C LYS A 43 -0.53 3.48 15.81
N MET A 44 -1.18 2.68 14.99
CA MET A 44 -0.51 1.76 14.09
C MET A 44 0.07 2.54 12.91
N CYS A 45 1.39 2.48 12.78
CA CYS A 45 2.17 3.05 11.68
C CYS A 45 3.27 2.05 11.26
N LEU A 46 4.00 2.32 10.18
CA LEU A 46 5.27 1.66 9.84
C LEU A 46 6.38 2.72 9.84
N ASP A 47 7.42 2.55 10.65
CA ASP A 47 8.67 3.32 10.56
C ASP A 47 9.59 2.60 9.57
N LEU A 48 9.63 3.09 8.33
CA LEU A 48 10.35 2.41 7.24
C LEU A 48 11.88 2.43 7.40
N ARG A 49 12.41 3.06 8.45
CA ARG A 49 13.82 2.93 8.87
C ARG A 49 14.08 1.59 9.57
N GLN A 50 13.05 0.97 10.13
CA GLN A 50 13.14 -0.34 10.77
C GLN A 50 12.90 -1.44 9.73
N GLU A 51 13.79 -2.43 9.68
CA GLU A 51 13.74 -3.47 8.65
C GLU A 51 12.42 -4.26 8.67
N GLY A 52 11.90 -4.60 9.85
CA GLY A 52 10.64 -5.31 9.97
C GLY A 52 9.44 -4.53 9.41
N ASP A 53 9.42 -3.21 9.63
CA ASP A 53 8.37 -2.34 9.10
C ASP A 53 8.52 -2.12 7.59
N LEU A 54 9.76 -1.99 7.12
CA LEU A 54 10.05 -1.95 5.69
C LEU A 54 9.59 -3.24 5.00
N PHE A 55 9.83 -4.41 5.59
CA PHE A 55 9.29 -5.68 5.10
C PHE A 55 7.75 -5.68 5.05
N LEU A 56 7.11 -5.17 6.10
CA LEU A 56 5.65 -5.06 6.17
C LEU A 56 5.05 -4.13 5.10
N LEU A 57 5.76 -3.11 4.62
CA LEU A 57 5.33 -2.30 3.48
C LEU A 57 5.15 -3.15 2.20
N PHE A 58 6.06 -4.08 1.94
CA PHE A 58 5.94 -4.98 0.78
C PHE A 58 4.78 -5.96 0.95
N VAL A 59 4.58 -6.46 2.18
CA VAL A 59 3.43 -7.30 2.52
C VAL A 59 2.11 -6.55 2.33
N LEU A 60 2.02 -5.29 2.78
CA LEU A 60 0.88 -4.41 2.57
C LEU A 60 0.57 -4.24 1.08
N ALA A 61 1.58 -3.91 0.27
CA ALA A 61 1.42 -3.68 -1.17
C ALA A 61 1.00 -4.94 -1.95
N SER A 62 1.49 -6.11 -1.53
CA SER A 62 1.03 -7.40 -2.05
C SER A 62 -0.41 -7.70 -1.64
N SER A 63 -0.74 -7.50 -0.37
CA SER A 63 -2.05 -7.84 0.19
C SER A 63 -3.17 -6.98 -0.39
N TRP A 64 -2.95 -5.67 -0.50
CA TRP A 64 -3.92 -4.74 -1.08
C TRP A 64 -4.20 -5.04 -2.56
N SER A 65 -3.29 -5.70 -3.26
CA SER A 65 -3.54 -6.15 -4.64
C SER A 65 -4.58 -7.30 -4.74
N LYS A 66 -5.00 -7.88 -3.61
CA LYS A 66 -5.80 -9.13 -3.56
C LYS A 66 -7.06 -9.07 -2.70
N THR A 67 -7.15 -8.13 -1.77
CA THR A 67 -8.17 -8.13 -0.70
C THR A 67 -9.39 -7.25 -0.96
N GLY A 68 -9.47 -6.56 -2.10
CA GLY A 68 -10.54 -5.60 -2.37
C GLY A 68 -10.28 -4.27 -1.64
N PRO A 69 -11.03 -3.91 -0.57
CA PRO A 69 -10.77 -2.69 0.20
C PRO A 69 -9.38 -2.67 0.83
N TRP A 70 -8.80 -1.48 0.94
CA TRP A 70 -7.45 -1.26 1.48
C TRP A 70 -7.36 -1.64 2.96
N GLU A 71 -8.47 -1.50 3.70
CA GLU A 71 -8.57 -1.77 5.14
C GLU A 71 -8.23 -3.22 5.45
N ASN A 72 -8.57 -4.17 4.57
CA ASN A 72 -8.17 -5.57 4.76
C ASN A 72 -6.65 -5.74 4.77
N ALA A 73 -5.94 -5.02 3.90
CA ALA A 73 -4.48 -5.05 3.86
C ALA A 73 -3.88 -4.32 5.06
N ALA A 74 -4.49 -3.22 5.49
CA ALA A 74 -4.10 -2.51 6.72
C ALA A 74 -4.23 -3.44 7.94
N PHE A 75 -5.40 -4.04 8.17
CA PHE A 75 -5.61 -4.98 9.29
C PHE A 75 -4.71 -6.21 9.22
N PHE A 76 -4.43 -6.75 8.02
CA PHE A 76 -3.48 -7.85 7.89
C PHE A 76 -2.06 -7.43 8.31
N THR A 77 -1.64 -6.25 7.88
CA THR A 77 -0.33 -5.68 8.25
C THR A 77 -0.26 -5.39 9.76
N THR A 78 -1.33 -4.84 10.34
CA THR A 78 -1.48 -4.63 11.79
C THR A 78 -1.35 -5.93 12.55
N TYR A 79 -2.04 -6.98 12.11
CA TYR A 79 -1.96 -8.31 12.72
C TYR A 79 -0.52 -8.82 12.76
N LEU A 80 0.20 -8.72 11.64
CA LEU A 80 1.59 -9.16 11.57
C LEU A 80 2.49 -8.32 12.49
N LYS A 81 2.33 -7.00 12.50
CA LYS A 81 3.12 -6.11 13.37
C LYS A 81 2.87 -6.37 14.85
N ALA A 82 1.60 -6.34 15.26
CA ALA A 82 1.20 -6.52 16.66
C ALA A 82 1.62 -7.90 17.22
N SER A 83 1.67 -8.92 16.35
CA SER A 83 2.10 -10.27 16.71
C SER A 83 3.61 -10.51 16.53
N ARG A 84 4.39 -9.48 16.18
CA ARG A 84 5.83 -9.57 15.84
C ARG A 84 6.16 -10.61 14.76
N LYS A 85 5.27 -10.76 13.76
CA LYS A 85 5.39 -11.68 12.62
C LYS A 85 5.99 -11.00 11.38
N PHE A 86 6.87 -10.03 11.59
CA PHE A 86 7.68 -9.41 10.54
C PHE A 86 9.09 -10.02 10.45
N GLU A 87 9.46 -10.90 11.38
CA GLU A 87 10.73 -11.63 11.37
C GLU A 87 10.79 -12.60 10.19
N LEU A 88 11.82 -12.51 9.36
CA LEU A 88 11.93 -13.25 8.10
C LEU A 88 12.00 -14.77 8.31
N ASP A 89 12.70 -15.21 9.36
CA ASP A 89 12.94 -16.63 9.64
C ASP A 89 11.64 -17.42 9.86
N LEU A 90 10.61 -16.77 10.43
CA LEU A 90 9.29 -17.38 10.58
C LEU A 90 8.68 -17.76 9.22
N TRP A 91 8.92 -16.95 8.19
CA TRP A 91 8.32 -17.12 6.87
C TRP A 91 9.09 -18.05 5.94
N TYR A 92 10.27 -18.52 6.38
CA TYR A 92 11.00 -19.60 5.73
C TYR A 92 10.43 -20.97 6.09
N ASP A 93 9.82 -21.10 7.27
CA ASP A 93 9.22 -22.34 7.76
C ASP A 93 7.82 -22.59 7.17
N ASP A 94 7.71 -23.57 6.28
CA ASP A 94 6.43 -23.98 5.69
C ASP A 94 5.42 -24.49 6.74
N GLY A 95 5.89 -25.05 7.85
CA GLY A 95 5.04 -25.48 8.97
C GLY A 95 4.38 -24.30 9.67
N PHE A 96 5.16 -23.25 9.95
CA PHE A 96 4.64 -21.97 10.43
C PHE A 96 3.61 -21.37 9.46
N VAL A 97 3.93 -21.30 8.17
CA VAL A 97 3.02 -20.74 7.15
C VAL A 97 1.71 -21.52 7.09
N LYS A 98 1.75 -22.86 7.10
CA LYS A 98 0.54 -23.71 7.11
C LYS A 98 -0.31 -23.47 8.35
N LYS A 99 0.33 -23.34 9.53
CA LYS A 99 -0.37 -23.04 10.79
C LYS A 99 -1.05 -21.67 10.75
N GLU A 100 -0.40 -20.67 10.20
CA GLU A 100 -0.98 -19.32 10.04
C GLU A 100 -2.19 -19.33 9.10
N ILE A 101 -2.09 -20.06 7.98
CA ILE A 101 -3.22 -20.26 7.05
C ILE A 101 -4.39 -20.95 7.75
N ALA A 102 -4.14 -21.99 8.54
CA ALA A 102 -5.20 -22.72 9.25
C ALA A 102 -5.95 -21.85 10.27
N ASN A 103 -5.29 -20.83 10.84
CA ASN A 103 -5.86 -19.95 11.85
C ASN A 103 -6.32 -18.58 11.32
N LYS A 104 -6.27 -18.36 10.00
CA LYS A 104 -6.48 -17.04 9.37
C LYS A 104 -7.79 -16.34 9.79
N ASP A 105 -8.88 -17.08 9.90
CA ASP A 105 -10.21 -16.52 10.21
C ASP A 105 -10.32 -16.11 11.68
N VAL A 106 -9.73 -16.92 12.58
CA VAL A 106 -9.61 -16.61 14.01
C VAL A 106 -8.76 -15.34 14.18
N LYS A 107 -7.63 -15.24 13.47
CA LYS A 107 -6.72 -14.10 13.58
C LYS A 107 -7.28 -12.81 12.98
N ALA A 108 -8.05 -12.90 11.90
CA ALA A 108 -8.80 -11.75 11.38
C ALA A 108 -9.83 -11.24 12.40
N ALA A 109 -10.59 -12.14 13.03
CA ALA A 109 -11.57 -11.76 14.04
C ALA A 109 -10.92 -11.18 15.31
N GLU A 110 -9.82 -11.78 15.76
CA GLU A 110 -9.07 -11.34 16.94
C GLU A 110 -8.51 -9.93 16.77
N ILE A 111 -7.83 -9.64 15.65
CA ILE A 111 -7.23 -8.31 15.46
C ILE A 111 -8.28 -7.20 15.37
N VAL A 112 -9.42 -7.46 14.72
CA VAL A 112 -10.52 -6.49 14.64
C VAL A 112 -11.15 -6.25 16.01
N LYS A 113 -11.20 -7.28 16.87
CA LYS A 113 -11.77 -7.15 18.22
C LYS A 113 -10.89 -6.31 19.15
N ILE A 114 -9.57 -6.43 19.03
CA ILE A 114 -8.63 -5.78 19.97
C ILE A 114 -8.18 -4.38 19.51
N CYS A 115 -8.37 -4.05 18.23
CA CYS A 115 -8.05 -2.74 17.68
C CYS A 115 -9.28 -1.83 17.58
N SER A 116 -9.06 -0.52 17.53
CA SER A 116 -10.10 0.49 17.30
C SER A 116 -9.65 1.56 16.30
N GLY A 117 -10.39 2.66 16.14
CA GLY A 117 -10.09 3.76 15.21
C GLY A 117 -10.63 3.52 13.80
N LEU A 118 -9.98 2.68 13.01
CA LEU A 118 -10.36 2.45 11.61
C LEU A 118 -11.61 1.57 11.50
N ILE A 119 -12.62 2.08 10.80
CA ILE A 119 -13.83 1.33 10.50
C ILE A 119 -13.72 0.76 9.08
N SER A 120 -13.70 -0.57 8.96
CA SER A 120 -13.61 -1.26 7.67
C SER A 120 -14.91 -1.17 6.88
N ARG A 121 -14.86 -0.74 5.61
CA ARG A 121 -16.02 -0.72 4.69
C ARG A 121 -16.63 -2.09 4.39
N LYS A 122 -15.84 -3.15 4.52
CA LYS A 122 -16.29 -4.55 4.39
C LYS A 122 -15.70 -5.36 5.52
N LYS A 123 -16.34 -6.48 5.86
CA LYS A 123 -15.82 -7.46 6.82
C LYS A 123 -14.35 -7.77 6.53
N VAL A 124 -13.51 -7.63 7.54
CA VAL A 124 -12.09 -7.99 7.46
C VAL A 124 -11.96 -9.52 7.37
N SER A 125 -11.17 -9.98 6.42
CA SER A 125 -10.88 -11.40 6.21
C SER A 125 -9.48 -11.58 5.64
N PHE A 126 -8.75 -12.57 6.15
CA PHE A 126 -7.42 -12.89 5.67
C PHE A 126 -7.49 -14.06 4.70
N ARG A 127 -7.07 -13.83 3.46
CA ARG A 127 -7.02 -14.89 2.44
C ARG A 127 -5.80 -15.77 2.67
N SER A 128 -5.94 -17.06 2.38
CA SER A 128 -4.85 -18.04 2.55
C SER A 128 -3.64 -17.72 1.67
N ASP A 129 -3.87 -17.18 0.48
CA ASP A 129 -2.83 -16.79 -0.47
C ASP A 129 -2.02 -15.55 -0.03
N LEU A 130 -2.45 -14.81 1.00
CA LEU A 130 -1.64 -13.73 1.59
C LEU A 130 -0.40 -14.30 2.27
N TYR A 131 -0.56 -15.32 3.12
CA TYR A 131 0.53 -15.91 3.90
C TYR A 131 1.63 -16.52 3.00
N ALA A 132 1.23 -17.24 1.96
CA ALA A 132 2.18 -17.76 0.98
C ALA A 132 2.90 -16.63 0.21
N SER A 133 2.25 -15.48 0.02
CA SER A 133 2.88 -14.29 -0.56
C SER A 133 3.92 -13.67 0.37
N VAL A 134 3.66 -13.66 1.68
CA VAL A 134 4.65 -13.19 2.67
C VAL A 134 5.91 -14.05 2.61
N SER A 135 5.75 -15.38 2.52
CA SER A 135 6.88 -16.30 2.35
C SER A 135 7.68 -16.05 1.07
N VAL A 136 7.01 -15.78 -0.06
CA VAL A 136 7.71 -15.41 -1.31
C VAL A 136 8.52 -14.12 -1.15
N ILE A 137 7.93 -13.08 -0.53
CA ILE A 137 8.64 -11.81 -0.27
C ILE A 137 9.84 -12.05 0.64
N ALA A 138 9.66 -12.79 1.73
CA ALA A 138 10.73 -13.10 2.68
C ALA A 138 11.91 -13.80 2.00
N ARG A 139 11.63 -14.83 1.20
CA ARG A 139 12.68 -15.58 0.46
C ARG A 139 13.45 -14.73 -0.56
N ASN A 140 12.85 -13.63 -1.03
CA ASN A 140 13.48 -12.71 -1.98
C ASN A 140 14.02 -11.44 -1.29
N TRP A 141 13.93 -11.33 0.03
CA TRP A 141 14.11 -10.07 0.76
C TRP A 141 15.47 -9.42 0.53
N ASN A 142 16.56 -10.20 0.58
CA ASN A 142 17.90 -9.67 0.37
C ASN A 142 18.07 -9.05 -1.03
N MET A 143 17.54 -9.72 -2.05
CA MET A 143 17.60 -9.23 -3.43
C MET A 143 16.67 -8.01 -3.63
N ILE A 144 15.51 -7.97 -2.96
CA ILE A 144 14.64 -6.78 -2.93
C ILE A 144 15.42 -5.56 -2.42
N LYS A 145 16.10 -5.69 -1.27
CA LYS A 145 16.92 -4.61 -0.69
C LYS A 145 18.06 -4.20 -1.62
N GLU A 146 18.81 -5.17 -2.14
CA GLU A 146 19.91 -4.92 -3.08
C GLU A 146 19.45 -4.11 -4.30
N LYS A 147 18.30 -4.46 -4.89
CA LYS A 147 17.77 -3.73 -6.06
C LYS A 147 17.24 -2.34 -5.71
N LEU A 148 16.69 -2.13 -4.51
CA LEU A 148 16.34 -0.79 -4.02
C LEU A 148 17.58 0.09 -3.85
N GLU A 149 18.61 -0.41 -3.16
CA GLU A 149 19.86 0.32 -2.93
C GLU A 149 20.57 0.66 -4.25
N LEU A 150 20.65 -0.31 -5.17
CA LEU A 150 21.21 -0.10 -6.50
C LEU A 150 20.42 0.94 -7.30
N SER A 151 19.08 0.92 -7.20
CA SER A 151 18.23 1.90 -7.86
C SER A 151 18.51 3.32 -7.36
N ALA A 152 18.63 3.49 -6.04
CA ALA A 152 18.96 4.77 -5.43
C ALA A 152 20.36 5.25 -5.85
N LEU A 153 21.37 4.37 -5.80
CA LEU A 153 22.74 4.68 -6.21
C LEU A 153 22.84 5.13 -7.68
N LYS A 154 22.03 4.54 -8.56
CA LYS A 154 22.02 4.85 -9.99
C LYS A 154 21.01 5.93 -10.37
N ASN A 155 20.19 6.39 -9.43
CA ASN A 155 19.00 7.19 -9.67
C ASN A 155 18.11 6.60 -10.80
N ASP A 156 17.97 5.27 -10.81
CA ASP A 156 17.17 4.53 -11.78
C ASP A 156 16.33 3.46 -11.07
N TYR A 157 15.11 3.84 -10.70
CA TYR A 157 14.15 2.95 -10.04
C TYR A 157 13.52 1.91 -10.97
N LEU A 158 13.80 1.93 -12.29
CA LEU A 158 13.40 0.84 -13.18
C LEU A 158 14.10 -0.47 -12.83
N ILE A 159 15.29 -0.41 -12.24
CA ILE A 159 16.04 -1.58 -11.75
C ILE A 159 15.19 -2.34 -10.73
N PHE A 160 14.75 -1.65 -9.68
CA PHE A 160 13.86 -2.21 -8.65
C PHE A 160 12.51 -2.64 -9.23
N ILE A 161 11.86 -1.77 -10.03
CA ILE A 161 10.55 -2.04 -10.62
C ILE A 161 10.57 -3.35 -11.43
N ARG A 162 11.57 -3.51 -12.30
CA ARG A 162 11.71 -4.71 -13.14
C ARG A 162 11.93 -5.95 -12.29
N TYR A 163 12.76 -5.87 -11.26
CA TYR A 163 12.98 -7.00 -10.37
C TYR A 163 11.69 -7.41 -9.64
N ILE A 164 10.96 -6.48 -9.03
CA ILE A 164 9.70 -6.80 -8.34
C ILE A 164 8.68 -7.44 -9.28
N ALA A 165 8.60 -6.98 -10.52
CA ALA A 165 7.71 -7.56 -11.51
C ALA A 165 8.08 -8.98 -11.96
N THR A 166 9.31 -9.43 -11.69
CA THR A 166 9.76 -10.80 -11.97
C THR A 166 9.42 -11.79 -10.85
N LEU A 167 9.02 -11.31 -9.66
CA LEU A 167 8.69 -12.21 -8.55
C LEU A 167 7.55 -13.15 -8.93
N ASP A 168 7.77 -14.44 -8.70
CA ASP A 168 6.79 -15.47 -9.00
C ASP A 168 5.60 -15.40 -8.05
N GLY A 169 4.40 -15.47 -8.62
CA GLY A 169 3.16 -15.52 -7.86
C GLY A 169 2.76 -16.93 -7.48
N LEU A 170 1.57 -17.04 -6.89
CA LEU A 170 1.02 -18.31 -6.40
C LEU A 170 0.14 -18.94 -7.48
N GLY A 171 0.50 -20.12 -7.99
CA GLY A 171 -0.36 -20.94 -8.87
C GLY A 171 0.36 -21.66 -10.02
N ALA A 172 -0.29 -22.70 -10.55
CA ALA A 172 0.18 -23.46 -11.71
C ALA A 172 -0.04 -22.68 -13.02
N ARG A 173 0.80 -21.69 -13.31
CA ARG A 173 0.88 -20.96 -14.61
C ARG A 173 2.00 -19.90 -14.70
N GLN A 174 2.98 -19.87 -13.80
CA GLN A 174 4.02 -18.82 -13.76
C GLN A 174 3.45 -17.39 -13.66
N ASN A 175 2.24 -17.23 -13.10
CA ASN A 175 1.65 -15.91 -12.92
C ASN A 175 2.56 -15.08 -12.01
N ARG A 176 2.94 -13.87 -12.43
CA ARG A 176 3.75 -12.97 -11.61
C ARG A 176 2.97 -12.52 -10.37
N MET A 177 3.71 -12.26 -9.30
CA MET A 177 3.16 -11.77 -8.06
C MET A 177 2.54 -10.39 -8.25
N ARG A 178 1.30 -10.20 -7.78
CA ARG A 178 0.66 -8.89 -7.83
C ARG A 178 1.11 -8.07 -6.63
N ILE A 179 1.91 -7.03 -6.89
CA ILE A 179 2.39 -6.08 -5.89
C ILE A 179 2.13 -4.66 -6.43
N LYS A 180 1.54 -3.78 -5.60
CA LYS A 180 1.35 -2.36 -5.93
C LYS A 180 2.69 -1.61 -5.82
N ILE A 181 3.55 -1.73 -6.83
CA ILE A 181 4.87 -1.07 -6.85
C ILE A 181 4.79 0.45 -6.61
N PRO A 182 3.85 1.22 -7.21
CA PRO A 182 3.74 2.65 -6.95
C PRO A 182 3.44 3.00 -5.50
N LEU A 183 2.73 2.13 -4.76
CA LEU A 183 2.50 2.30 -3.33
C LEU A 183 3.84 2.23 -2.58
N ILE A 184 4.66 1.21 -2.83
CA ILE A 184 5.96 1.07 -2.17
C ILE A 184 6.83 2.30 -2.42
N LEU A 185 6.94 2.72 -3.68
CA LEU A 185 7.73 3.90 -4.07
C LEU A 185 7.24 5.18 -3.39
N ARG A 186 5.91 5.38 -3.31
CA ARG A 186 5.31 6.52 -2.61
C ARG A 186 5.68 6.54 -1.14
N GLU A 187 5.48 5.43 -0.44
CA GLU A 187 5.70 5.39 1.02
C GLU A 187 7.17 5.62 1.36
N LEU A 188 8.10 5.06 0.57
CA LEU A 188 9.54 5.31 0.71
C LEU A 188 9.91 6.79 0.49
N ARG A 189 9.29 7.45 -0.49
CA ARG A 189 9.47 8.89 -0.78
C ARG A 189 8.89 9.76 0.33
N CYS A 190 7.63 9.51 0.72
CA CYS A 190 6.93 10.28 1.76
C CYS A 190 7.68 10.26 3.10
N GLN A 191 8.20 9.10 3.50
CA GLN A 191 8.97 8.95 4.74
C GLN A 191 10.46 9.33 4.63
N GLN A 192 10.89 9.91 3.50
CA GLN A 192 12.28 10.36 3.28
C GLN A 192 13.33 9.24 3.37
N ILE A 193 12.93 7.98 3.12
CA ILE A 193 13.89 6.86 3.02
C ILE A 193 14.66 6.94 1.70
N TYR A 194 13.93 7.27 0.63
CA TYR A 194 14.46 7.49 -0.71
C TYR A 194 13.78 8.72 -1.32
N PRO A 195 14.21 9.94 -0.96
CA PRO A 195 13.53 11.18 -1.33
C PRO A 195 13.55 11.44 -2.85
N ASP A 196 14.57 10.92 -3.55
CA ASP A 196 14.79 11.15 -4.98
C ASP A 196 13.95 10.26 -5.90
N ILE A 197 13.16 9.33 -5.35
CA ILE A 197 12.19 8.55 -6.15
C ILE A 197 11.29 9.53 -6.92
N PRO A 198 11.18 9.46 -8.26
CA PRO A 198 10.31 10.36 -9.00
C PRO A 198 8.82 10.21 -8.62
N GLY A 199 8.14 11.33 -8.35
CA GLY A 199 6.73 11.32 -7.94
C GLY A 199 5.79 10.75 -9.01
N GLU A 200 6.18 10.83 -10.28
CA GLU A 200 5.52 10.21 -11.43
C GLU A 200 5.42 8.68 -11.31
N LEU A 201 6.22 8.05 -10.45
CA LEU A 201 6.19 6.60 -10.20
C LEU A 201 5.33 6.21 -8.98
N CYS A 202 4.76 7.17 -8.26
CA CYS A 202 4.19 6.96 -6.92
C CYS A 202 2.65 6.90 -6.87
N CYS A 203 1.96 7.06 -8.00
CA CYS A 203 0.50 7.07 -8.04
C CYS A 203 -0.04 5.68 -8.38
N VAL A 204 -1.04 5.21 -7.63
CA VAL A 204 -1.68 3.91 -7.84
C VAL A 204 -2.98 4.09 -8.62
N PRO A 205 -3.05 3.76 -9.93
CA PRO A 205 -4.29 3.82 -10.70
C PRO A 205 -5.16 2.58 -10.40
N ASP A 206 -5.68 2.46 -9.19
CA ASP A 206 -6.63 1.41 -8.86
C ASP A 206 -8.04 1.68 -9.40
N GLU A 207 -8.98 0.77 -9.17
CA GLU A 207 -10.33 0.89 -9.72
C GLU A 207 -11.09 2.12 -9.22
N ARG A 208 -10.89 2.56 -7.96
CA ARG A 208 -11.52 3.80 -7.45
C ARG A 208 -10.92 5.01 -8.17
N VAL A 209 -9.60 5.04 -8.27
CA VAL A 209 -8.84 6.13 -8.91
C VAL A 209 -9.19 6.23 -10.40
N LYS A 210 -9.31 5.10 -11.10
CA LYS A 210 -9.75 5.05 -12.51
C LYS A 210 -11.18 5.54 -12.68
N ALA A 211 -12.11 5.10 -11.82
CA ALA A 211 -13.51 5.52 -11.87
C ALA A 211 -13.64 7.03 -11.65
N ALA A 212 -12.98 7.57 -10.61
CA ALA A 212 -12.95 9.00 -10.33
C ALA A 212 -12.29 9.81 -11.47
N SER A 213 -11.17 9.32 -12.02
CA SER A 213 -10.52 9.96 -13.17
C SER A 213 -11.47 10.08 -14.36
N LYS A 214 -12.22 9.03 -14.67
CA LYS A 214 -13.23 9.05 -15.73
C LYS A 214 -14.34 10.06 -15.43
N ALA A 215 -14.85 10.11 -14.21
CA ALA A 215 -15.88 11.06 -13.78
C ALA A 215 -15.42 12.52 -13.91
N LEU A 216 -14.13 12.78 -13.69
CA LEU A 216 -13.52 14.11 -13.79
C LEU A 216 -12.98 14.46 -15.18
N GLY A 217 -13.14 13.58 -16.17
CA GLY A 217 -12.63 13.78 -17.53
C GLY A 217 -11.11 13.62 -17.68
N ILE A 218 -10.42 13.05 -16.68
CA ILE A 218 -8.98 12.73 -16.73
C ILE A 218 -8.79 11.42 -17.49
N LYS A 219 -8.17 11.50 -18.67
CA LYS A 219 -7.91 10.32 -19.51
C LYS A 219 -6.65 9.59 -19.03
N LEU A 220 -6.85 8.45 -18.37
CA LEU A 220 -5.75 7.55 -18.02
C LEU A 220 -5.45 6.55 -19.15
N PRO A 221 -4.17 6.30 -19.46
CA PRO A 221 -3.75 5.18 -20.31
C PRO A 221 -4.24 3.82 -19.80
N SER A 222 -4.32 2.84 -20.71
CA SER A 222 -4.62 1.45 -20.32
C SER A 222 -3.50 0.88 -19.43
N VAL A 223 -3.88 0.23 -18.34
CA VAL A 223 -2.97 -0.37 -17.35
C VAL A 223 -2.94 -1.89 -17.56
N ASN A 224 -2.37 -2.32 -18.69
CA ASN A 224 -2.18 -3.73 -19.05
C ASN A 224 -0.71 -4.17 -18.98
N SER A 225 0.20 -3.26 -18.63
CA SER A 225 1.65 -3.45 -18.55
C SER A 225 2.24 -2.53 -17.49
N ILE A 226 3.50 -2.78 -17.11
CA ILE A 226 4.26 -1.91 -16.20
C ILE A 226 4.41 -0.51 -16.80
N ASP A 227 4.71 -0.41 -18.09
CA ASP A 227 4.83 0.88 -18.77
C ASP A 227 3.49 1.63 -18.79
N GLY A 228 2.39 0.92 -19.04
CA GLY A 228 1.03 1.48 -18.95
C GLY A 228 0.69 1.97 -17.55
N LEU A 229 1.07 1.21 -16.52
CA LEU A 229 0.92 1.58 -15.10
C LEU A 229 1.63 2.90 -14.79
N PHE A 230 2.90 3.02 -15.18
CA PHE A 230 3.67 4.23 -14.88
C PHE A 230 3.31 5.42 -15.75
N LYS A 231 2.84 5.21 -17.00
CA LYS A 231 2.21 6.27 -17.79
C LYS A 231 0.94 6.81 -17.13
N ALA A 232 0.10 5.94 -16.58
CA ALA A 232 -1.09 6.36 -15.83
C ALA A 232 -0.71 7.07 -14.52
N SER A 233 0.29 6.56 -13.80
CA SER A 233 0.83 7.20 -12.60
C SER A 233 1.32 8.62 -12.87
N ALA A 234 2.09 8.83 -13.95
CA ALA A 234 2.58 10.13 -14.35
C ALA A 234 1.45 11.12 -14.68
N VAL A 235 0.37 10.66 -15.34
CA VAL A 235 -0.81 11.50 -15.58
C VAL A 235 -1.46 11.92 -14.27
N ILE A 236 -1.65 11.01 -13.32
CA ILE A 236 -2.20 11.34 -12.00
C ILE A 236 -1.32 12.36 -11.28
N TYR A 237 0.00 12.13 -11.23
CA TYR A 237 0.95 13.04 -10.61
C TYR A 237 0.95 14.43 -11.25
N LYS A 238 0.82 14.52 -12.58
CA LYS A 238 0.70 15.81 -13.28
C LYS A 238 -0.48 16.64 -12.75
N HIS A 239 -1.60 15.98 -12.43
CA HIS A 239 -2.75 16.66 -11.86
C HIS A 239 -2.57 16.95 -10.37
N PHE A 240 -2.22 15.97 -9.55
CA PHE A 240 -2.35 16.10 -8.09
C PHE A 240 -1.02 16.25 -7.33
N LYS A 241 0.12 16.23 -8.03
CA LYS A 241 1.46 16.43 -7.46
C LYS A 241 1.69 15.51 -6.27
N ASP A 242 2.26 16.01 -5.18
CA ASP A 242 2.59 15.20 -4.00
C ASP A 242 1.38 14.84 -3.13
N LEU A 243 0.14 15.14 -3.57
CA LEU A 243 -1.07 14.47 -3.06
C LEU A 243 -1.33 13.13 -3.77
N TYR A 244 -0.57 12.82 -4.83
CA TYR A 244 -0.61 11.57 -5.59
C TYR A 244 -2.03 11.19 -6.03
N ASP A 245 -2.42 9.93 -5.87
CA ASP A 245 -3.76 9.44 -6.17
C ASP A 245 -4.81 9.69 -5.07
N ILE A 246 -4.43 10.29 -3.93
CA ILE A 246 -5.35 10.47 -2.78
C ILE A 246 -6.62 11.24 -3.15
N PRO A 247 -6.56 12.38 -3.88
CA PRO A 247 -7.78 13.09 -4.23
C PRO A 247 -8.73 12.26 -5.09
N LEU A 248 -8.21 11.47 -6.02
CA LEU A 248 -9.02 10.56 -6.84
C LEU A 248 -9.55 9.37 -6.04
N PHE A 249 -8.74 8.82 -5.14
CA PHE A 249 -9.13 7.70 -4.29
C PHE A 249 -10.27 8.09 -3.33
N ALA A 250 -10.20 9.31 -2.78
CA ALA A 250 -11.18 9.87 -1.85
C ALA A 250 -12.44 10.43 -2.52
N TYR A 251 -12.47 10.50 -3.86
CA TYR A 251 -13.55 11.16 -4.62
C TYR A 251 -14.96 10.73 -4.20
N GLU A 252 -15.23 9.43 -4.07
CA GLU A 252 -16.55 8.93 -3.65
C GLU A 252 -16.85 9.22 -2.17
N ASP A 253 -15.83 9.21 -1.31
CA ASP A 253 -15.99 9.46 0.13
C ASP A 253 -16.23 10.95 0.41
N LEU A 254 -15.72 11.82 -0.48
CA LEU A 254 -15.88 13.28 -0.42
C LEU A 254 -17.06 13.81 -1.24
N LYS A 255 -17.71 12.97 -2.05
CA LYS A 255 -18.86 13.33 -2.90
C LYS A 255 -19.95 14.14 -2.18
N PRO A 256 -20.32 13.85 -0.91
CA PRO A 256 -21.29 14.66 -0.17
C PRO A 256 -20.86 16.11 0.05
N ALA A 257 -19.56 16.43 -0.02
CA ALA A 257 -19.01 17.77 0.13
C ALA A 257 -18.85 18.51 -1.22
N PHE A 258 -19.21 17.88 -2.35
CA PHE A 258 -19.08 18.45 -3.72
C PHE A 258 -20.40 18.82 -4.38
N VAL A 259 -21.54 18.40 -3.84
CA VAL A 259 -22.88 18.59 -4.42
C VAL A 259 -23.56 19.77 -3.74
#